data_AF-A0A645D4X3-F1
#
_entry.id   AF-A0A645D4X3-F1
#
_cell.length_a   1.000
_cell.length_b   1.000
_cell.length_c   1.000
_cell.angle_alpha   90.00
_cell.angle_beta   90.00
_cell.angle_gamma   90.00
#
_symmetry.space_group_name_H-M   'P 1'
#
loop_
_entity.id
_entity.type
_entity.pdbx_description
1 polymer ?
#
loop_
_entity_poly.entity_id
_entity_poly.type
_entity_poly.pdbx_seq_one_letter_code
_entity_poly.pdbx_strand_id
1 'polypeptide(L)'
;MILEENLDGDARIIRQEARHRLIQGKGIRVFSRPDRLKRWLESNGLTLEKRKHLITDAGQLVPGFQKMSHGVEFFVHSPFAEHIGNTLIDRNECSLILHATFFISGIETKFLLIGDSTHEVLTDIVNITKFHHNETRLKWDIFDIPHHCSYLALNDEKGKNKTVPVEEVKWLLEQGARRGILVSSSNSIPSNDENTQPPHRQAANCYKEYANIINGEFRATMEFPSKTSPEKMVITIDGAGATLKKAIASGINVITSQPSPRAGN
;
A
#
# COMPACT_ATOMS: atom_id res chain seq x y z
N MET A 1 -2.39 -2.48 14.88
CA MET A 1 -2.00 -3.81 15.39
C MET A 1 -1.45 -3.84 16.83
N ILE A 2 -0.24 -3.31 17.13
CA ILE A 2 0.41 -3.50 18.47
C ILE A 2 -0.45 -2.97 19.63
N LEU A 3 -1.13 -1.84 19.41
CA LEU A 3 -1.90 -1.12 20.41
C LEU A 3 -3.41 -1.42 20.34
N GLU A 4 -3.84 -2.29 19.44
CA GLU A 4 -5.25 -2.69 19.36
C GLU A 4 -5.61 -3.57 20.55
N GLU A 5 -6.83 -3.38 21.05
CA GLU A 5 -7.42 -4.10 22.16
C GLU A 5 -8.57 -4.98 21.65
N ASN A 6 -9.04 -5.92 22.47
CA ASN A 6 -10.18 -6.79 22.15
C ASN A 6 -10.09 -7.61 20.86
N LEU A 7 -8.88 -7.83 20.34
CA LEU A 7 -8.64 -8.77 19.24
C LEU A 7 -8.85 -10.22 19.67
N ASP A 8 -9.47 -11.00 18.81
CA ASP A 8 -9.67 -12.44 18.91
C ASP A 8 -8.88 -13.19 17.82
N GLY A 9 -8.97 -14.53 17.83
CA GLY A 9 -8.38 -15.41 16.82
C GLY A 9 -6.91 -15.14 16.49
N ASP A 10 -6.61 -15.19 15.20
CA ASP A 10 -5.26 -15.00 14.65
C ASP A 10 -4.74 -13.58 14.84
N ALA A 11 -5.61 -12.57 14.79
CA ALA A 11 -5.23 -11.18 15.01
C ALA A 11 -4.62 -10.98 16.41
N ARG A 12 -5.20 -11.66 17.42
CA ARG A 12 -4.66 -11.68 18.78
C ARG A 12 -3.25 -12.29 18.83
N ILE A 13 -3.03 -13.41 18.13
CA ILE A 13 -1.76 -14.14 18.09
C ILE A 13 -0.68 -13.29 17.41
N ILE A 14 -0.98 -12.72 16.24
CA ILE A 14 -0.05 -11.85 15.51
C ILE A 14 0.34 -10.64 16.37
N ARG A 15 -0.62 -10.02 17.06
CA ARG A 15 -0.34 -8.92 18.00
C ARG A 15 0.54 -9.38 19.16
N GLN A 16 0.30 -10.55 19.75
CA GLN A 16 1.12 -11.07 20.85
C GLN A 16 2.57 -11.29 20.42
N GLU A 17 2.78 -11.88 19.24
CA GLU A 17 4.12 -12.05 18.67
C GLU A 17 4.79 -10.70 18.38
N ALA A 18 4.05 -9.74 17.81
CA ALA A 18 4.56 -8.40 17.55
C ALA A 18 4.99 -7.69 18.86
N ARG A 19 4.18 -7.79 19.92
CA ARG A 19 4.51 -7.27 21.25
C ARG A 19 5.73 -7.97 21.84
N HIS A 20 5.81 -9.31 21.74
CA HIS A 20 6.96 -10.07 22.20
C HIS A 20 8.25 -9.58 21.54
N ARG A 21 8.28 -9.48 20.20
CA ARG A 21 9.44 -8.99 19.44
C ARG A 21 9.83 -7.56 19.79
N LEU A 22 8.83 -6.68 19.98
CA LEU A 22 9.07 -5.30 20.40
C LEU A 22 9.68 -5.25 21.82
N ILE A 23 9.21 -6.09 22.73
CA ILE A 23 9.79 -6.22 24.09
C ILE A 23 11.22 -6.77 24.01
N GLN A 24 11.48 -7.78 23.19
CA GLN A 24 12.82 -8.35 22.98
C GLN A 24 13.76 -7.39 22.23
N GLY A 25 13.21 -6.40 21.52
CA GLY A 25 13.99 -5.38 20.83
C GLY A 25 14.53 -5.80 19.46
N LYS A 26 13.99 -6.87 18.84
CA LYS A 26 14.47 -7.42 17.56
C LYS A 26 13.37 -8.11 16.76
N GLY A 27 13.57 -8.25 15.45
CA GLY A 27 12.69 -9.03 14.56
C GLY A 27 11.35 -8.35 14.21
N ILE A 28 11.20 -7.07 14.53
CA ILE A 28 10.02 -6.26 14.21
C ILE A 28 10.43 -4.88 13.73
N ARG A 29 9.60 -4.28 12.88
CA ARG A 29 9.63 -2.87 12.51
C ARG A 29 8.27 -2.27 12.85
N VAL A 30 8.28 -1.15 13.55
CA VAL A 30 7.07 -0.42 13.96
C VAL A 30 7.00 0.87 13.16
N PHE A 31 5.84 1.15 12.60
CA PHE A 31 5.60 2.36 11.83
C PHE A 31 4.69 3.30 12.62
N SER A 32 5.24 4.45 12.99
CA SER A 32 4.55 5.54 13.70
C SER A 32 3.94 5.17 15.08
N ARG A 33 3.44 6.21 15.76
CA ARG A 33 2.79 6.32 17.10
C ARG A 33 3.69 6.71 18.28
N PRO A 34 4.39 7.85 18.27
CA PRO A 34 5.23 8.23 19.41
C PRO A 34 4.47 8.20 20.75
N ASP A 35 3.29 8.81 20.87
CA ASP A 35 2.67 8.97 22.21
C ASP A 35 1.92 7.73 22.72
N ARG A 36 1.11 7.08 21.88
CA ARG A 36 0.40 5.84 22.29
C ARG A 36 1.39 4.68 22.46
N LEU A 37 2.40 4.57 21.59
CA LEU A 37 3.43 3.55 21.72
C LEU A 37 4.31 3.83 22.94
N LYS A 38 4.67 5.08 23.21
CA LYS A 38 5.43 5.47 24.40
C LYS A 38 4.72 5.04 25.68
N ARG A 39 3.43 5.35 25.83
CA ARG A 39 2.63 4.90 26.98
C ARG A 39 2.60 3.38 27.13
N TRP A 40 2.47 2.65 26.01
CA TRP A 40 2.50 1.19 26.03
C TRP A 40 3.88 0.62 26.38
N LEU A 41 4.96 1.24 25.89
CA LEU A 41 6.32 0.86 26.25
C LEU A 41 6.59 1.09 27.74
N GLU A 42 6.18 2.24 28.27
CA GLU A 42 6.32 2.60 29.68
C GLU A 42 5.59 1.62 30.59
N SER A 43 4.35 1.21 30.23
CA SER A 43 3.62 0.19 30.99
C SER A 43 4.25 -1.21 30.94
N ASN A 44 5.16 -1.46 30.01
CA ASN A 44 5.96 -2.68 29.90
C ASN A 44 7.41 -2.50 30.41
N GLY A 45 7.71 -1.43 31.14
CA GLY A 45 9.04 -1.17 31.71
C GLY A 45 10.10 -0.77 30.67
N LEU A 46 9.67 -0.28 29.50
CA LEU A 46 10.53 0.14 28.39
C LEU A 46 10.41 1.65 28.15
N THR A 47 11.35 2.19 27.38
CA THR A 47 11.32 3.59 26.93
C THR A 47 11.33 3.63 25.40
N LEU A 48 10.79 4.72 24.84
CA LEU A 48 10.81 4.95 23.40
C LEU A 48 12.26 4.95 22.86
N GLU A 49 13.19 5.60 23.56
CA GLU A 49 14.61 5.65 23.17
C GLU A 49 15.24 4.26 23.06
N LYS A 50 14.93 3.33 23.97
CA LYS A 50 15.42 1.93 23.91
C LYS A 50 14.89 1.14 22.71
N ARG A 51 13.87 1.65 22.01
CA ARG A 51 13.21 0.99 20.88
C ARG A 51 13.20 1.84 19.61
N LYS A 52 13.82 3.01 19.63
CA LYS A 52 13.86 3.96 18.51
C LYS A 52 14.43 3.33 17.24
N HIS A 53 15.42 2.45 17.37
CA HIS A 53 16.02 1.73 16.24
C HIS A 53 15.04 0.79 15.50
N LEU A 54 13.91 0.43 16.13
CA LEU A 54 12.84 -0.40 15.55
C LEU A 54 11.69 0.41 15.00
N ILE A 55 11.71 1.74 15.16
CA ILE A 55 10.64 2.63 14.71
C ILE A 55 11.10 3.29 13.41
N THR A 56 10.18 3.43 12.46
CA THR A 56 10.38 4.21 11.23
C THR A 56 9.17 5.09 11.04
N ASP A 57 9.43 6.38 10.92
CA ASP A 57 8.38 7.40 10.77
C ASP A 57 8.08 7.66 9.30
N ALA A 58 6.93 8.29 9.02
CA ALA A 58 6.65 8.82 7.71
C ALA A 58 7.75 9.81 7.26
N GLY A 59 8.03 9.82 5.96
CA GLY A 59 9.15 10.59 5.39
C GLY A 59 10.50 9.87 5.44
N GLN A 60 10.58 8.69 6.05
CA GLN A 60 11.83 7.92 6.17
C GLN A 60 11.86 6.70 5.26
N LEU A 61 13.08 6.26 4.93
CA LEU A 61 13.32 4.96 4.31
C LEU A 61 13.35 3.87 5.37
N VAL A 62 12.80 2.70 5.03
CA VAL A 62 12.88 1.51 5.89
C VAL A 62 14.33 1.00 5.94
N PRO A 63 14.95 0.91 7.13
CA PRO A 63 16.32 0.42 7.25
C PRO A 63 16.45 -1.02 6.77
N GLY A 64 17.60 -1.35 6.17
CA GLY A 64 17.90 -2.69 5.66
C GLY A 64 17.50 -2.95 4.20
N PHE A 65 16.83 -2.00 3.56
CA PHE A 65 16.46 -2.07 2.14
C PHE A 65 17.03 -0.87 1.40
N GLN A 66 18.23 -1.05 0.85
CA GLN A 66 18.91 -0.03 0.07
C GLN A 66 18.85 -0.40 -1.41
N LYS A 67 18.35 0.53 -2.22
CA LYS A 67 18.14 0.35 -3.66
C LYS A 67 19.35 -0.21 -4.41
N MET A 68 20.55 0.32 -4.15
CA MET A 68 21.77 -0.07 -4.88
C MET A 68 22.31 -1.44 -4.49
N SER A 69 22.22 -1.84 -3.21
CA SER A 69 22.81 -3.07 -2.70
C SER A 69 21.82 -4.23 -2.58
N HIS A 70 20.53 -3.94 -2.40
CA HIS A 70 19.46 -4.93 -2.21
C HIS A 70 18.48 -4.96 -3.39
N GLY A 71 18.63 -4.08 -4.37
CA GLY A 71 17.73 -3.97 -5.53
C GLY A 71 16.37 -3.34 -5.22
N VAL A 72 16.10 -2.95 -3.97
CA VAL A 72 14.85 -2.28 -3.56
C VAL A 72 15.07 -1.37 -2.36
N GLU A 73 14.35 -0.25 -2.32
CA GLU A 73 14.13 0.57 -1.12
C GLU A 73 12.64 0.75 -0.85
N PHE A 74 12.27 0.99 0.41
CA PHE A 74 10.89 1.30 0.81
C PHE A 74 10.85 2.65 1.51
N PHE A 75 9.98 3.53 1.05
CA PHE A 75 9.70 4.83 1.65
C PHE A 75 8.34 4.80 2.34
N VAL A 76 8.27 5.35 3.55
CA VAL A 76 7.04 5.36 4.36
C VAL A 76 6.30 6.69 4.15
N HIS A 77 5.09 6.62 3.61
CA HIS A 77 4.20 7.79 3.47
C HIS A 77 3.27 7.94 4.68
N SER A 78 2.81 6.82 5.23
CA SER A 78 1.85 6.78 6.32
C SER A 78 2.14 5.55 7.20
N PRO A 79 1.93 5.59 8.53
CA PRO A 79 1.20 6.61 9.28
C PRO A 79 2.03 7.87 9.57
N PHE A 80 1.42 9.05 9.43
CA PHE A 80 2.03 10.34 9.80
C PHE A 80 1.18 11.04 10.88
N ALA A 81 1.80 11.95 11.62
CA ALA A 81 1.12 12.76 12.62
C ALA A 81 1.09 14.23 12.15
N GLU A 82 -0.08 14.85 12.18
CA GLU A 82 -0.26 16.24 11.77
C GLU A 82 -0.27 17.15 13.01
N HIS A 83 0.47 18.26 12.95
CA HIS A 83 0.41 19.28 13.99
C HIS A 83 -0.66 20.30 13.62
N ILE A 84 -1.77 20.34 14.35
CA ILE A 84 -2.75 21.42 14.25
C ILE A 84 -2.52 22.37 15.42
N GLY A 85 -1.86 23.50 15.16
CA GLY A 85 -1.43 24.45 16.19
C GLY A 85 -0.37 23.83 17.11
N ASN A 86 -0.63 23.83 18.42
CA ASN A 86 0.24 23.18 19.43
C ASN A 86 -0.17 21.72 19.74
N THR A 87 -1.15 21.17 19.02
CA THR A 87 -1.67 19.83 19.28
C THR A 87 -1.29 18.90 18.15
N LEU A 88 -0.61 17.80 18.49
CA LEU A 88 -0.42 16.66 17.60
C LEU A 88 -1.76 15.93 17.47
N ILE A 89 -2.39 16.02 16.29
CA ILE A 89 -3.59 15.23 15.98
C ILE A 89 -3.14 13.94 15.32
N ASP A 90 -3.47 12.85 16.01
CA ASP A 90 -3.17 11.50 15.61
C ASP A 90 -4.20 11.06 14.55
N ARG A 91 -3.98 11.37 13.26
CA ARG A 91 -4.80 10.81 12.15
C ARG A 91 -4.56 9.30 11.91
N ASN A 92 -4.04 8.59 12.91
CA ASN A 92 -3.50 7.23 12.86
C ASN A 92 -4.54 6.10 12.77
N GLU A 93 -5.70 6.37 12.17
CA GLU A 93 -6.58 5.36 11.58
C GLU A 93 -6.20 5.06 10.11
N CYS A 94 -5.11 5.65 9.62
CA CYS A 94 -4.60 5.40 8.28
C CYS A 94 -3.92 4.03 8.15
N SER A 95 -4.10 3.40 6.98
CA SER A 95 -3.31 2.23 6.57
C SER A 95 -1.82 2.58 6.44
N LEU A 96 -0.94 1.58 6.60
CA LEU A 96 0.48 1.72 6.26
C LEU A 96 0.60 1.92 4.75
N ILE A 97 1.10 3.08 4.33
CA ILE A 97 1.33 3.40 2.92
C ILE A 97 2.83 3.38 2.66
N LEU A 98 3.23 2.52 1.73
CA LEU A 98 4.62 2.33 1.35
C LEU A 98 4.81 2.63 -0.13
N HIS A 99 5.96 3.21 -0.45
CA HIS A 99 6.44 3.33 -1.83
C HIS A 99 7.70 2.49 -1.97
N ALA A 100 7.62 1.41 -2.74
CA ALA A 100 8.74 0.56 -3.06
C ALA A 100 9.39 1.02 -4.37
N THR A 101 10.69 1.25 -4.37
CA THR A 101 11.45 1.53 -5.59
C THR A 101 12.45 0.41 -5.83
N PHE A 102 12.16 -0.42 -6.83
CA PHE A 102 13.06 -1.46 -7.32
C PHE A 102 14.08 -0.86 -8.28
N PHE A 103 15.29 -1.39 -8.28
CA PHE A 103 16.35 -1.00 -9.21
C PHE A 103 17.02 -2.24 -9.80
N ILE A 104 16.70 -2.56 -11.05
CA ILE A 104 17.18 -3.75 -11.74
C ILE A 104 17.69 -3.35 -13.12
N SER A 105 18.93 -3.74 -13.44
CA SER A 105 19.57 -3.45 -14.73
C SER A 105 19.53 -1.97 -15.15
N GLY A 106 19.67 -1.06 -14.18
CA GLY A 106 19.64 0.39 -14.43
C GLY A 106 18.25 1.01 -14.52
N ILE A 107 17.18 0.22 -14.40
CA ILE A 107 15.79 0.68 -14.47
C ILE A 107 15.20 0.76 -13.07
N GLU A 108 14.59 1.90 -12.74
CA GLU A 108 13.75 2.02 -11.56
C GLU A 108 12.32 1.63 -11.85
N THR A 109 11.72 0.82 -11.01
CA THR A 109 10.28 0.48 -11.06
C THR A 109 9.66 0.78 -9.70
N LYS A 110 8.58 1.54 -9.70
CA LYS A 110 7.94 2.11 -8.51
C LYS A 110 6.60 1.43 -8.25
N PHE A 111 6.43 0.92 -7.05
CA PHE A 111 5.18 0.31 -6.60
C PHE A 111 4.65 1.10 -5.40
N LEU A 112 3.47 1.70 -5.56
CA LEU A 112 2.78 2.42 -4.50
C LEU A 112 1.74 1.50 -3.86
N LEU A 113 1.97 1.14 -2.59
CA LEU A 113 1.10 0.30 -1.76
C LEU A 113 0.29 1.20 -0.83
N ILE A 114 -1.03 1.28 -1.05
CA ILE A 114 -1.88 2.27 -0.39
C ILE A 114 -2.78 1.66 0.69
N GLY A 115 -3.09 0.36 0.58
CA GLY A 115 -4.01 -0.30 1.50
C GLY A 115 -5.40 0.34 1.46
N ASP A 116 -6.04 0.46 2.61
CA ASP A 116 -7.47 0.78 2.72
C ASP A 116 -7.76 2.27 2.94
N SER A 117 -6.95 3.13 2.33
CA SER A 117 -6.97 4.57 2.57
C SER A 117 -8.08 5.30 1.81
N THR A 118 -8.63 6.35 2.42
CA THR A 118 -9.63 7.25 1.82
C THR A 118 -8.96 8.39 1.06
N HIS A 119 -9.76 9.16 0.31
CA HIS A 119 -9.29 10.33 -0.43
C HIS A 119 -8.72 11.40 0.50
N GLU A 120 -9.25 11.59 1.71
CA GLU A 120 -8.72 12.54 2.70
C GLU A 120 -7.26 12.22 3.06
N VAL A 121 -6.97 10.94 3.34
CA VAL A 121 -5.60 10.47 3.63
C VAL A 121 -4.67 10.68 2.44
N LEU A 122 -5.17 10.42 1.23
CA LEU A 122 -4.40 10.62 0.00
C LEU A 122 -4.14 12.10 -0.29
N THR A 123 -5.11 12.96 -0.04
CA THR A 123 -4.99 14.42 -0.13
C THR A 123 -3.89 14.92 0.80
N ASP A 124 -3.90 14.49 2.07
CA ASP A 124 -2.87 14.85 3.04
C ASP A 124 -1.48 14.41 2.57
N ILE A 125 -1.34 13.17 2.07
CA ILE A 125 -0.06 12.64 1.56
C ILE A 125 0.44 13.43 0.35
N VAL A 126 -0.43 13.75 -0.59
CA VAL A 126 -0.08 14.56 -1.78
C VAL A 126 0.41 15.94 -1.33
N ASN A 127 -0.32 16.58 -0.42
CA ASN A 127 0.00 17.92 0.07
C ASN A 127 1.31 17.95 0.87
N ILE A 128 1.50 17.02 1.80
CA ILE A 128 2.75 16.88 2.58
C ILE A 128 3.93 16.59 1.64
N THR A 129 3.75 15.71 0.66
CA THR A 129 4.81 15.37 -0.30
C THR A 129 5.21 16.57 -1.15
N LYS A 130 4.24 17.36 -1.64
CA LYS A 130 4.48 18.61 -2.37
C LYS A 130 5.13 19.68 -1.48
N PHE A 131 4.67 19.82 -0.25
CA PHE A 131 5.25 20.75 0.73
C PHE A 131 6.74 20.46 0.98
N HIS A 132 7.14 19.18 0.99
CA HIS A 132 8.53 18.77 1.10
C HIS A 132 9.29 18.66 -0.23
N HIS A 133 8.71 19.11 -1.36
CA HIS A 133 9.30 19.05 -2.70
C HIS A 133 9.79 17.64 -3.10
N ASN A 134 9.00 16.62 -2.76
CA ASN A 134 9.36 15.22 -2.90
C ASN A 134 8.40 14.43 -3.80
N GLU A 135 7.79 15.09 -4.79
CA GLU A 135 6.74 14.55 -5.68
C GLU A 135 7.16 13.27 -6.39
N THR A 136 8.46 13.06 -6.57
CA THR A 136 9.01 11.80 -7.13
C THR A 136 8.62 10.56 -6.34
N ARG A 137 8.32 10.68 -5.04
CA ARG A 137 7.84 9.59 -4.16
C ARG A 137 6.38 9.22 -4.37
N LEU A 138 5.67 9.93 -5.24
CA LEU A 138 4.30 9.61 -5.64
C LEU A 138 4.19 9.21 -7.12
N LYS A 139 5.32 9.14 -7.85
CA LYS A 139 5.37 8.48 -9.16
C LYS A 139 5.26 6.97 -9.01
N TRP A 140 4.55 6.32 -9.92
CA TRP A 140 4.29 4.88 -9.83
C TRP A 140 4.27 4.20 -11.21
N ASP A 141 4.75 2.96 -11.24
CA ASP A 141 4.60 2.01 -12.35
C ASP A 141 3.54 0.95 -12.01
N ILE A 142 3.39 0.64 -10.71
CA ILE A 142 2.36 -0.24 -10.17
C ILE A 142 1.62 0.55 -9.07
N PHE A 143 0.29 0.55 -9.12
CA PHE A 143 -0.57 1.25 -8.18
C PHE A 143 -1.55 0.28 -7.55
N ASP A 144 -1.40 0.02 -6.25
CA ASP A 144 -2.39 -0.71 -5.46
C ASP A 144 -3.60 0.19 -5.22
N ILE A 145 -4.71 -0.15 -5.88
CA ILE A 145 -5.93 0.66 -5.81
C ILE A 145 -6.47 0.60 -4.39
N PRO A 146 -6.70 1.75 -3.74
CA PRO A 146 -7.04 1.76 -2.33
C PRO A 146 -8.39 1.13 -2.04
N HIS A 147 -8.48 0.50 -0.87
CA HIS A 147 -9.73 0.01 -0.27
C HIS A 147 -10.56 -0.82 -1.26
N HIS A 148 -9.91 -1.78 -1.92
CA HIS A 148 -10.55 -2.69 -2.87
C HIS A 148 -11.30 -2.00 -4.02
N CYS A 149 -10.85 -0.83 -4.49
CA CYS A 149 -11.56 0.01 -5.47
C CYS A 149 -12.84 0.65 -4.91
N SER A 150 -12.71 1.26 -3.73
CA SER A 150 -13.76 2.09 -3.13
C SER A 150 -13.85 3.45 -3.81
N TYR A 151 -15.06 3.99 -3.93
CA TYR A 151 -15.23 5.38 -4.38
C TYR A 151 -14.72 6.37 -3.32
N LEU A 152 -14.72 6.01 -2.04
CA LEU A 152 -14.22 6.85 -0.94
C LEU A 152 -12.72 7.13 -1.02
N ALA A 153 -11.98 6.33 -1.80
CA ALA A 153 -10.58 6.59 -2.13
C ALA A 153 -10.40 7.66 -3.21
N LEU A 154 -11.48 8.03 -3.90
CA LEU A 154 -11.50 9.06 -4.94
C LEU A 154 -12.20 10.34 -4.44
N ASN A 155 -13.35 10.19 -3.79
CA ASN A 155 -14.23 11.29 -3.37
C ASN A 155 -15.28 10.81 -2.34
N ASP A 156 -15.92 11.73 -1.63
CA ASP A 156 -17.06 11.47 -0.73
C ASP A 156 -18.35 11.09 -1.46
N GLU A 157 -18.45 11.47 -2.74
CA GLU A 157 -19.66 11.22 -3.54
C GLU A 157 -19.45 10.14 -4.61
N LYS A 158 -20.43 9.25 -4.72
CA LYS A 158 -20.53 8.33 -5.86
C LYS A 158 -20.89 9.13 -7.11
N GLY A 159 -20.17 8.92 -8.21
CA GLY A 159 -20.63 9.40 -9.51
C GLY A 159 -21.60 8.42 -10.17
N LYS A 160 -22.51 8.92 -11.03
CA LYS A 160 -23.48 8.07 -11.75
C LYS A 160 -22.83 7.03 -12.66
N ASN A 161 -21.85 7.46 -13.47
CA ASN A 161 -21.11 6.57 -14.36
C ASN A 161 -19.66 6.38 -13.92
N LYS A 162 -19.08 7.44 -13.36
CA LYS A 162 -17.68 7.52 -12.95
C LYS A 162 -17.61 8.41 -11.72
N THR A 163 -16.95 7.97 -10.65
CA THR A 163 -16.61 8.85 -9.54
C THR A 163 -15.50 9.80 -9.97
N VAL A 164 -15.73 11.10 -9.80
CA VAL A 164 -14.74 12.14 -10.11
C VAL A 164 -13.82 12.29 -8.90
N PRO A 165 -12.52 12.02 -9.02
CA PRO A 165 -11.60 12.20 -7.89
C PRO A 165 -11.48 13.67 -7.49
N VAL A 166 -11.22 13.91 -6.21
CA VAL A 166 -10.73 15.24 -5.74
C VAL A 166 -9.40 15.57 -6.42
N GLU A 167 -9.03 16.86 -6.46
CA GLU A 167 -7.88 17.33 -7.28
C GLU A 167 -6.56 16.68 -6.87
N GLU A 168 -6.31 16.42 -5.60
CA GLU A 168 -5.08 15.77 -5.14
C GLU A 168 -5.01 14.31 -5.56
N VAL A 169 -6.12 13.56 -5.44
CA VAL A 169 -6.19 12.16 -5.89
C VAL A 169 -6.10 12.07 -7.40
N LYS A 170 -6.74 12.99 -8.13
CA LYS A 170 -6.56 13.16 -9.58
C LYS A 170 -5.09 13.35 -9.93
N TRP A 171 -4.44 14.31 -9.29
CA TRP A 171 -3.02 14.59 -9.51
C TRP A 171 -2.15 13.36 -9.22
N LEU A 172 -2.45 12.59 -8.18
CA LEU A 172 -1.75 11.33 -7.86
C LEU A 172 -1.91 10.28 -8.98
N LEU A 173 -3.11 10.12 -9.53
CA LEU A 173 -3.37 9.20 -10.64
C LEU A 173 -2.64 9.63 -11.92
N GLU A 174 -2.45 10.93 -12.12
CA GLU A 174 -1.65 11.50 -13.23
C GLU A 174 -0.14 11.25 -13.08
N GLN A 175 0.34 10.82 -11.90
CA GLN A 175 1.76 10.46 -11.70
C GLN A 175 2.13 9.05 -12.20
N GLY A 176 1.18 8.35 -12.83
CA GLY A 176 1.40 7.04 -13.42
C GLY A 176 2.35 7.07 -14.61
N ALA A 177 3.34 6.17 -14.60
CA ALA A 177 4.24 5.99 -15.73
C ALA A 177 3.52 5.34 -16.92
N ARG A 178 4.07 5.56 -18.13
CA ARG A 178 3.55 4.93 -19.35
C ARG A 178 3.57 3.41 -19.22
N ARG A 179 2.45 2.76 -19.54
CA ARG A 179 2.19 1.32 -19.34
C ARG A 179 2.10 0.89 -17.86
N GLY A 180 1.79 1.82 -16.96
CA GLY A 180 1.57 1.51 -15.55
C GLY A 180 0.41 0.54 -15.32
N ILE A 181 0.45 -0.17 -14.20
CA ILE A 181 -0.52 -1.21 -13.85
C ILE A 181 -1.26 -0.81 -12.58
N LEU A 182 -2.57 -0.58 -12.68
CA LEU A 182 -3.43 -0.36 -11.53
C LEU A 182 -4.08 -1.68 -11.13
N VAL A 183 -3.90 -2.09 -9.88
CA VAL A 183 -4.37 -3.38 -9.37
C VAL A 183 -5.44 -3.15 -8.31
N SER A 184 -6.63 -3.69 -8.54
CA SER A 184 -7.67 -3.79 -7.53
C SER A 184 -7.64 -5.19 -6.92
N SER A 185 -7.14 -5.28 -5.69
CA SER A 185 -7.18 -6.52 -4.91
C SER A 185 -8.59 -6.75 -4.38
N SER A 186 -9.52 -7.16 -5.24
CA SER A 186 -10.96 -7.21 -4.92
C SER A 186 -11.68 -8.36 -5.63
N ASN A 187 -12.95 -8.53 -5.28
CA ASN A 187 -13.91 -9.32 -6.05
C ASN A 187 -14.05 -8.79 -7.48
N SER A 188 -14.79 -9.53 -8.33
CA SER A 188 -15.15 -9.02 -9.65
C SER A 188 -15.85 -7.66 -9.54
N ILE A 189 -15.53 -6.74 -10.46
CA ILE A 189 -16.15 -5.42 -10.51
C ILE A 189 -17.63 -5.60 -10.85
N PRO A 190 -18.57 -5.06 -10.04
CA PRO A 190 -19.99 -5.25 -10.27
C PRO A 190 -20.47 -4.53 -11.53
N SER A 191 -21.60 -4.97 -12.06
CA SER A 191 -22.29 -4.31 -13.18
C SER A 191 -23.26 -3.22 -12.76
N ASN A 192 -23.54 -3.08 -11.46
CA ASN A 192 -24.43 -2.09 -10.87
C ASN A 192 -23.76 -1.40 -9.65
N ASP A 193 -24.48 -0.46 -9.02
CA ASP A 193 -23.98 0.36 -7.90
C ASP A 193 -24.75 0.09 -6.58
N GLU A 194 -25.43 -1.06 -6.50
CA GLU A 194 -26.32 -1.44 -5.38
C GLU A 194 -25.53 -1.75 -4.10
N ASN A 195 -24.32 -2.29 -4.25
CA ASN A 195 -23.48 -2.61 -3.11
C ASN A 195 -22.94 -1.33 -2.44
N THR A 196 -23.00 -1.31 -1.11
CA THR A 196 -22.36 -0.29 -0.28
C THR A 196 -20.88 -0.56 -0.07
N GLN A 197 -20.47 -1.83 -0.14
CA GLN A 197 -19.09 -2.27 0.01
C GLN A 197 -18.37 -2.31 -1.35
N PRO A 198 -17.07 -2.00 -1.39
CA PRO A 198 -16.26 -2.13 -2.60
C PRO A 198 -16.16 -3.59 -3.08
N PRO A 199 -15.80 -3.83 -4.36
CA PRO A 199 -15.44 -2.83 -5.37
C PRO A 199 -16.65 -2.08 -5.93
N HIS A 200 -16.45 -0.80 -6.27
CA HIS A 200 -17.48 0.04 -6.87
C HIS A 200 -17.26 0.22 -8.38
N ARG A 201 -18.29 -0.04 -9.18
CA ARG A 201 -18.21 0.04 -10.66
C ARG A 201 -17.81 1.43 -11.15
N GLN A 202 -18.40 2.48 -10.61
CA GLN A 202 -18.11 3.88 -10.95
C GLN A 202 -16.68 4.30 -10.54
N ALA A 203 -16.13 3.72 -9.48
CA ALA A 203 -14.72 3.93 -9.10
C ALA A 203 -13.80 3.20 -10.08
N ALA A 204 -14.13 1.94 -10.42
CA ALA A 204 -13.37 1.17 -11.41
C ALA A 204 -13.34 1.86 -12.78
N ASN A 205 -14.44 2.51 -13.19
CA ASN A 205 -14.48 3.29 -14.43
C ASN A 205 -13.51 4.48 -14.40
N CYS A 206 -13.33 5.12 -13.23
CA CYS A 206 -12.32 6.17 -13.06
C CYS A 206 -10.92 5.60 -13.24
N TYR A 207 -10.55 4.55 -12.51
CA TYR A 207 -9.23 3.94 -12.62
C TYR A 207 -8.93 3.40 -14.02
N LYS A 208 -9.93 2.82 -14.71
CA LYS A 208 -9.79 2.39 -16.12
C LYS A 208 -9.50 3.55 -17.06
N GLU A 209 -10.10 4.71 -16.84
CA GLU A 209 -9.79 5.91 -17.63
C GLU A 209 -8.34 6.35 -17.46
N TYR A 210 -7.85 6.46 -16.22
CA TYR A 210 -6.45 6.81 -15.97
C TYR A 210 -5.48 5.74 -16.48
N ALA A 211 -5.84 4.46 -16.39
CA ALA A 211 -5.07 3.38 -17.03
C ALA A 211 -4.96 3.60 -18.55
N ASN A 212 -6.07 3.96 -19.21
CA ASN A 212 -6.08 4.21 -20.65
C ASN A 212 -5.21 5.42 -21.04
N ILE A 213 -5.26 6.51 -20.26
CA ILE A 213 -4.46 7.73 -20.50
C ILE A 213 -2.96 7.41 -20.57
N ILE A 214 -2.47 6.52 -19.68
CA ILE A 214 -1.07 6.12 -19.63
C ILE A 214 -0.72 4.93 -20.53
N ASN A 215 -1.65 4.47 -21.40
CA ASN A 215 -1.54 3.21 -22.15
C ASN A 215 -1.19 2.01 -21.25
N GLY A 216 -1.76 2.00 -20.05
CA GLY A 216 -1.55 1.02 -19.00
C GLY A 216 -2.64 -0.03 -18.90
N GLU A 217 -2.69 -0.70 -17.75
CA GLU A 217 -3.64 -1.78 -17.48
C GLU A 217 -4.36 -1.56 -16.15
N PHE A 218 -5.68 -1.77 -16.14
CA PHE A 218 -6.45 -1.96 -14.92
C PHE A 218 -6.73 -3.46 -14.75
N ARG A 219 -6.46 -4.01 -13.56
CA ARG A 219 -6.70 -5.42 -13.25
C ARG A 219 -7.37 -5.60 -11.90
N ALA A 220 -8.50 -6.29 -11.87
CA ALA A 220 -9.08 -6.81 -10.62
C ALA A 220 -8.59 -8.24 -10.39
N THR A 221 -8.16 -8.58 -9.18
CA THR A 221 -7.54 -9.88 -8.88
C THR A 221 -8.47 -11.06 -9.14
N MET A 222 -9.75 -10.94 -8.79
CA MET A 222 -10.75 -11.99 -9.04
C MET A 222 -11.28 -12.01 -10.49
N GLU A 223 -10.74 -11.16 -11.37
CA GLU A 223 -11.00 -11.20 -12.81
C GLU A 223 -9.79 -11.66 -13.63
N PHE A 224 -8.65 -11.93 -12.98
CA PHE A 224 -7.39 -12.29 -13.65
C PHE A 224 -7.07 -13.78 -13.50
N PRO A 225 -6.64 -14.48 -14.57
CA PRO A 225 -6.69 -14.06 -15.97
C PRO A 225 -8.12 -14.08 -16.53
N SER A 226 -9.04 -14.74 -15.81
CA SER A 226 -10.44 -14.93 -16.17
C SER A 226 -11.32 -14.78 -14.94
N LYS A 227 -12.53 -14.23 -15.11
CA LYS A 227 -13.55 -14.14 -14.04
C LYS A 227 -14.06 -15.51 -13.59
N THR A 228 -14.05 -16.52 -14.46
CA THR A 228 -14.57 -17.86 -14.15
C THR A 228 -13.55 -18.79 -13.52
N SER A 229 -12.26 -18.48 -13.67
CA SER A 229 -11.15 -19.24 -13.10
C SER A 229 -10.01 -18.27 -12.76
N PRO A 230 -10.16 -17.47 -11.69
CA PRO A 230 -9.13 -16.54 -11.29
C PRO A 230 -7.89 -17.30 -10.79
N GLU A 231 -6.72 -16.77 -11.13
CA GLU A 231 -5.42 -17.30 -10.71
C GLU A 231 -4.58 -16.18 -10.08
N LYS A 232 -3.48 -16.57 -9.43
CA LYS A 232 -2.54 -15.63 -8.85
C LYS A 232 -1.99 -14.69 -9.94
N MET A 233 -2.21 -13.39 -9.75
CA MET A 233 -1.55 -12.36 -10.55
C MET A 233 -0.06 -12.28 -10.22
N VAL A 234 0.78 -12.26 -11.25
CA VAL A 234 2.24 -12.12 -11.10
C VAL A 234 2.71 -10.98 -11.97
N ILE A 235 3.33 -9.97 -11.35
CA ILE A 235 4.02 -8.89 -12.05
C ILE A 235 5.52 -9.15 -11.90
N THR A 236 6.20 -9.31 -13.02
CA THR A 236 7.66 -9.43 -13.07
C THR A 236 8.26 -8.03 -13.10
N ILE A 237 9.31 -7.82 -12.31
CA ILE A 237 10.12 -6.60 -12.34
C ILE A 237 11.52 -7.02 -12.75
N ASP A 238 11.98 -6.53 -13.91
CA ASP A 238 13.30 -6.81 -14.46
C ASP A 238 13.83 -5.63 -15.29
N GLY A 239 14.81 -5.85 -16.17
CA GLY A 239 15.35 -4.79 -17.04
C GLY A 239 14.37 -4.19 -18.04
N ALA A 240 13.17 -4.76 -18.20
CA ALA A 240 12.07 -4.19 -18.98
C ALA A 240 11.09 -3.36 -18.11
N GLY A 241 11.32 -3.28 -16.80
CA GLY A 241 10.42 -2.65 -15.82
C GLY A 241 9.35 -3.62 -15.31
N ALA A 242 8.19 -3.08 -14.91
CA ALA A 242 7.04 -3.89 -14.50
C ALA A 242 6.32 -4.48 -15.71
N THR A 243 6.18 -5.81 -15.75
CA THR A 243 5.43 -6.53 -16.78
C THR A 243 4.47 -7.53 -16.14
N LEU A 244 3.18 -7.45 -16.48
CA LEU A 244 2.20 -8.43 -16.06
C LEU A 244 2.42 -9.76 -16.79
N LYS A 245 2.69 -10.83 -16.04
CA LYS A 245 2.83 -12.17 -16.61
C LYS A 245 1.46 -12.66 -17.06
N LYS A 246 1.24 -12.71 -18.37
CA LYS A 246 0.02 -13.31 -18.94
C LYS A 246 -0.01 -14.80 -18.61
N ALA A 247 -1.15 -15.30 -18.14
CA ALA A 247 -1.35 -16.73 -17.94
C ALA A 247 -1.13 -17.45 -19.28
N ILE A 248 -0.15 -18.34 -19.34
CA ILE A 248 -0.03 -19.28 -20.45
C ILE A 248 -1.16 -20.29 -20.20
N ALA A 249 -2.10 -20.43 -21.13
CA ALA A 249 -3.10 -21.47 -21.06
C ALA A 249 -2.38 -22.82 -20.84
N SER A 250 -2.56 -23.41 -19.67
CA SER A 250 -1.75 -24.53 -19.19
C SER A 250 -1.83 -25.73 -20.13
N GLY A 251 -0.79 -25.94 -20.93
CA GLY A 251 -0.24 -27.28 -21.10
C GLY A 251 0.49 -27.61 -19.81
N ILE A 252 0.07 -28.69 -19.15
CA ILE A 252 0.50 -29.16 -17.83
C ILE A 252 2.01 -28.98 -17.63
N ASN A 253 2.40 -28.17 -16.64
CA ASN A 253 3.72 -28.24 -16.01
C ASN A 253 3.54 -28.07 -14.50
N VAL A 254 3.73 -29.15 -13.76
CA VAL A 254 3.77 -29.17 -12.30
C VAL A 254 5.03 -28.42 -11.86
N ILE A 255 4.86 -27.17 -11.42
CA ILE A 255 5.94 -26.42 -10.77
C ILE A 255 5.83 -26.69 -9.27
N THR A 256 6.70 -27.56 -8.76
CA THR A 256 6.90 -27.71 -7.31
C THR A 256 7.61 -26.46 -6.80
N SER A 257 6.88 -25.48 -6.25
CA SER A 257 7.51 -24.36 -5.54
C SER A 257 8.06 -24.85 -4.20
N GLN A 258 9.36 -24.68 -3.96
CA GLN A 258 9.89 -24.78 -2.60
C GLN A 258 9.30 -23.66 -1.74
N PRO A 259 8.97 -23.92 -0.45
CA PRO A 259 8.52 -22.87 0.45
C PRO A 259 9.65 -21.85 0.65
N SER A 260 9.31 -20.56 0.64
CA SER A 260 10.23 -19.51 1.08
C SER A 260 10.71 -19.80 2.51
N PRO A 261 12.00 -19.57 2.83
CA PRO A 261 12.48 -19.69 4.21
C PRO A 261 11.64 -18.79 5.11
N ARG A 262 11.12 -19.34 6.22
CA ARG A 262 10.44 -18.53 7.23
C ARG A 262 11.42 -17.51 7.79
N ALA A 263 10.98 -16.26 7.93
CA ALA A 263 11.76 -15.23 8.57
C ALA A 263 11.92 -15.52 10.06
N GLY A 264 13.14 -15.88 10.48
CA GLY A 264 13.54 -16.06 11.86
C GLY A 264 14.37 -17.32 12.07
N ASN A 265 15.69 -17.18 11.95
CA ASN A 265 16.68 -17.97 12.69
C ASN A 265 17.56 -16.98 13.46
#